data_AF-A0A2U1RJA9-F1
#
_entry.id   AF-A0A2U1RJA9-F1
#
_cell.length_a   1.000
_cell.length_b   1.000
_cell.length_c   1.000
_cell.angle_alpha   90.00
_cell.angle_beta   90.00
_cell.angle_gamma   90.00
#
_symmetry.space_group_name_H-M   'P 1'
#
loop_
_entity.id
_entity.type
_entity.pdbx_description
1 polymer ?
#
loop_
_entity_poly.entity_id
_entity_poly.type
_entity_poly.pdbx_seq_one_letter_code
_entity_poly.pdbx_strand_id
1 'polypeptide(L)'
;MRSTVKLFEPPCQRPVELRGRHANCLMRVWWRTPRTIRCPVHRVIVGDRLPINAEWQAVALGTPDTGGADNGSTTCNTDNLALDVMATGSRSACVSNVGAFDMVGNVWEWVADWVPLSTDCPGWGLFSDDFMCLAGASTTDGLGALIRGGSFINGSSAGVFAVAGLVPSRTDSLVGSPGFRAAH
;
A
#
# COMPACT_ATOMS: atom_id res chain seq x y z
N MET A 1 -6.30 25.55 -1.06
CA MET A 1 -5.00 24.91 -1.33
C MET A 1 -5.30 23.62 -2.08
N ARG A 2 -4.75 23.43 -3.28
CA ARG A 2 -4.91 22.17 -4.02
C ARG A 2 -3.77 21.25 -3.58
N SER A 3 -4.08 20.22 -2.78
CA SER A 3 -3.16 19.09 -2.60
C SER A 3 -3.01 18.41 -3.96
N THR A 4 -1.78 18.16 -4.41
CA THR A 4 -1.52 17.54 -5.71
C THR A 4 -0.72 16.29 -5.46
N VAL A 5 -1.38 15.13 -5.44
CA VAL A 5 -0.66 13.85 -5.39
C VAL A 5 -0.06 13.63 -6.78
N LYS A 6 1.25 13.79 -6.93
CA LYS A 6 1.91 13.42 -8.18
C LYS A 6 1.97 11.91 -8.32
N LEU A 7 1.45 11.47 -9.44
CA LEU A 7 1.60 10.13 -9.97
C LEU A 7 2.88 10.16 -10.79
N PHE A 8 3.91 9.48 -10.30
CA PHE A 8 5.14 9.33 -11.05
C PHE A 8 4.94 8.16 -12.03
N GLU A 9 4.78 8.47 -13.31
CA GLU A 9 4.82 7.49 -14.41
C GLU A 9 6.25 7.40 -15.03
N PRO A 10 6.67 6.22 -15.55
CA PRO A 10 8.05 5.90 -15.94
C PRO A 10 8.40 6.27 -17.41
N PRO A 11 9.70 6.29 -17.81
CA PRO A 11 10.41 5.05 -18.13
C PRO A 11 11.80 4.97 -17.46
N CYS A 12 12.14 3.83 -16.89
CA CYS A 12 13.55 3.49 -16.61
C CYS A 12 13.86 2.10 -17.22
N GLN A 13 14.03 2.07 -18.54
CA GLN A 13 14.71 0.97 -19.23
C GLN A 13 16.23 1.20 -19.20
N ARG A 14 17.00 0.27 -18.61
CA ARG A 14 18.08 -0.53 -19.25
C ARG A 14 18.96 -1.25 -18.21
N PRO A 15 19.60 -2.37 -18.62
CA PRO A 15 19.90 -3.50 -17.74
C PRO A 15 21.26 -3.37 -17.05
N VAL A 16 21.33 -3.78 -15.79
CA VAL A 16 22.60 -4.16 -15.17
C VAL A 16 22.41 -5.52 -14.52
N GLU A 17 23.06 -6.49 -15.13
CA GLU A 17 23.25 -7.84 -14.65
C GLU A 17 23.98 -7.79 -13.30
N LEU A 18 23.31 -8.18 -12.22
CA LEU A 18 23.97 -8.52 -10.96
C LEU A 18 23.42 -9.86 -10.46
N ARG A 19 24.34 -10.82 -10.45
CA ARG A 19 24.17 -12.18 -9.96
C ARG A 19 23.55 -12.19 -8.56
N GLY A 20 22.47 -12.95 -8.43
CA GLY A 20 22.08 -13.73 -7.26
C GLY A 20 22.26 -13.08 -5.89
N ARG A 21 21.16 -12.50 -5.37
CA ARG A 21 20.57 -12.87 -4.08
C ARG A 21 19.29 -12.06 -3.87
N HIS A 22 18.20 -12.77 -3.58
CA HIS A 22 16.89 -12.22 -3.23
C HIS A 22 17.04 -11.14 -2.15
N ALA A 23 16.60 -9.91 -2.44
CA ALA A 23 16.60 -8.80 -1.50
C ALA A 23 15.15 -8.38 -1.23
N ASN A 24 14.56 -8.98 -0.19
CA ASN A 24 13.31 -8.50 0.38
C ASN A 24 13.52 -7.06 0.88
N CYS A 25 12.87 -6.08 0.26
CA CYS A 25 12.90 -4.68 0.69
C CYS A 25 12.11 -4.50 2.00
N LEU A 26 12.73 -4.82 3.12
CA LEU A 26 12.27 -4.47 4.46
C LEU A 26 12.46 -2.96 4.67
N MET A 27 11.39 -2.17 4.59
CA MET A 27 11.45 -0.76 5.02
C MET A 27 11.30 -0.66 6.54
N ARG A 28 12.45 -0.59 7.22
CA ARG A 28 12.55 0.08 8.54
C ARG A 28 12.57 1.59 8.32
N VAL A 29 11.40 2.21 8.20
CA VAL A 29 11.23 3.67 8.26
C VAL A 29 9.86 3.88 8.92
N TRP A 30 9.76 3.97 10.24
CA TRP A 30 10.05 5.17 11.02
C TRP A 30 10.38 4.77 12.49
N TRP A 31 11.11 5.64 13.21
CA TRP A 31 11.72 5.48 14.56
C TRP A 31 13.14 4.84 14.65
N ARG A 32 14.16 5.70 14.52
CA ARG A 32 15.65 5.48 14.61
C ARG A 32 16.22 4.64 13.46
N THR A 33 17.19 5.05 12.64
CA THR A 33 18.49 5.75 12.85
C THR A 33 18.98 6.35 11.51
N PRO A 34 20.06 7.17 11.49
CA PRO A 34 20.63 7.72 10.27
C PRO A 34 21.66 6.76 9.66
N ARG A 35 21.46 6.32 8.41
CA ARG A 35 22.48 6.21 7.34
C ARG A 35 21.94 5.40 6.15
N THR A 36 22.17 5.99 4.98
CA THR A 36 22.06 5.51 3.60
C THR A 36 22.11 4.00 3.37
N ILE A 37 21.05 3.45 2.75
CA ILE A 37 21.06 2.24 1.93
C ILE A 37 20.35 2.56 0.61
N ARG A 38 20.98 2.22 -0.52
CA ARG A 38 20.39 2.34 -1.87
C ARG A 38 19.64 1.04 -2.20
N CYS A 39 18.35 1.02 -1.87
CA CYS A 39 17.32 0.36 -2.68
C CYS A 39 16.77 1.41 -3.67
N PRO A 40 15.92 1.09 -4.67
CA PRO A 40 15.14 2.13 -5.35
C PRO A 40 14.21 2.76 -4.29
N VAL A 41 14.76 3.74 -3.57
CA VAL A 41 14.07 4.50 -2.56
C VAL A 41 13.12 5.41 -3.29
N HIS A 42 11.82 5.24 -3.06
CA HIS A 42 10.89 6.36 -3.17
C HIS A 42 11.51 7.49 -2.34
N ARG A 43 12.00 8.53 -3.03
CA ARG A 43 12.67 9.66 -2.40
C ARG A 43 11.59 10.49 -1.73
N VAL A 44 11.53 10.46 -0.40
CA VAL A 44 10.85 11.50 0.38
C VAL A 44 11.72 12.76 0.26
N ILE A 45 11.23 13.77 -0.44
CA ILE A 45 11.88 15.07 -0.61
C ILE A 45 11.42 15.99 0.53
N VAL A 46 12.19 17.04 0.82
CA VAL A 46 11.73 18.12 1.70
C VAL A 46 10.40 18.66 1.17
N GLY A 47 9.34 18.55 1.98
CA GLY A 47 7.97 18.94 1.63
C GLY A 47 7.01 17.77 1.46
N ASP A 48 7.51 16.55 1.28
CA ASP A 48 6.68 15.36 1.21
C ASP A 48 6.19 14.92 2.60
N ARG A 49 4.97 14.41 2.65
CA ARG A 49 4.36 13.76 3.82
C ARG A 49 3.65 12.48 3.40
N LEU A 50 3.22 11.69 4.38
CA LEU A 50 2.20 10.67 4.12
C LEU A 50 0.90 11.37 3.66
N PRO A 51 0.17 10.78 2.70
CA PRO A 51 -1.18 11.23 2.39
C PRO A 51 -2.04 11.11 3.64
N ILE A 52 -3.01 12.01 3.82
CA ILE A 52 -4.12 11.73 4.73
C ILE A 52 -5.09 10.75 4.05
N ASN A 53 -5.92 10.07 4.82
CA ASN A 53 -6.84 9.06 4.33
C ASN A 53 -7.74 9.58 3.20
N ALA A 54 -8.23 10.82 3.34
CA ALA A 54 -9.07 11.45 2.32
C ALA A 54 -8.33 11.65 0.98
N GLU A 55 -7.04 12.00 1.01
CA GLU A 55 -6.22 12.16 -0.20
C GLU A 55 -5.93 10.82 -0.85
N TRP A 56 -5.60 9.81 -0.04
CA TRP A 56 -5.41 8.45 -0.51
C TRP A 56 -6.68 7.95 -1.22
N GLN A 57 -7.85 8.11 -0.60
CA GLN A 57 -9.13 7.67 -1.16
C GLN A 57 -9.47 8.39 -2.46
N ALA A 58 -9.21 9.70 -2.53
CA ALA A 58 -9.46 10.48 -3.74
C ALA A 58 -8.63 9.98 -4.92
N VAL A 59 -7.38 9.56 -4.67
CA VAL A 59 -6.47 9.08 -5.69
C VAL A 59 -6.69 7.61 -6.04
N ALA A 60 -7.17 6.80 -5.10
CA ALA A 60 -7.51 5.38 -5.30
C ALA A 60 -8.79 5.19 -6.12
N LEU A 61 -9.63 6.23 -6.22
CA LEU A 61 -10.93 6.13 -6.86
C LEU A 61 -10.83 5.60 -8.29
N GLY A 62 -11.59 4.53 -8.56
CA GLY A 62 -11.69 3.91 -9.89
C GLY A 62 -10.53 3.00 -10.25
N THR A 63 -9.58 2.73 -9.35
CA THR A 63 -8.65 1.63 -9.56
C THR A 63 -9.43 0.32 -9.65
N PRO A 64 -9.19 -0.51 -10.68
CA PRO A 64 -9.92 -1.77 -10.83
C PRO A 64 -9.71 -2.69 -9.64
N ASP A 65 -10.81 -3.06 -9.01
CA ASP A 65 -10.88 -4.20 -8.11
C ASP A 65 -11.08 -5.45 -8.98
N THR A 66 -10.19 -6.41 -8.84
CA THR A 66 -10.20 -7.63 -9.64
C THR A 66 -11.11 -8.70 -9.05
N GLY A 67 -11.65 -8.50 -7.84
CA GLY A 67 -12.38 -9.55 -7.11
C GLY A 67 -11.54 -10.81 -6.94
N GLY A 68 -10.21 -10.65 -6.81
CA GLY A 68 -9.25 -11.75 -6.74
C GLY A 68 -8.84 -12.34 -8.09
N ALA A 69 -9.30 -11.80 -9.21
CA ALA A 69 -8.89 -12.23 -10.55
C ALA A 69 -7.57 -11.58 -10.98
N ASP A 70 -6.50 -11.75 -10.19
CA ASP A 70 -5.16 -11.37 -10.61
C ASP A 70 -4.69 -12.28 -11.75
N ASN A 71 -4.47 -11.71 -12.94
CA ASN A 71 -3.97 -12.42 -14.13
C ASN A 71 -2.44 -12.56 -14.18
N GLY A 72 -1.73 -12.06 -13.16
CA GLY A 72 -0.27 -12.11 -13.06
C GLY A 72 0.48 -11.20 -14.04
N SER A 73 -0.22 -10.30 -14.74
CA SER A 73 0.37 -9.47 -15.80
C SER A 73 -0.11 -8.02 -15.80
N THR A 74 -1.38 -7.76 -16.10
CA THR A 74 -1.90 -6.40 -16.32
C THR A 74 -2.81 -5.91 -15.20
N THR A 75 -3.56 -6.81 -14.56
CA THR A 75 -4.48 -6.48 -13.46
C THR A 75 -3.72 -6.09 -12.19
N CYS A 76 -4.42 -5.51 -11.21
CA CYS A 76 -3.82 -5.23 -9.91
C CYS A 76 -3.18 -6.48 -9.27
N ASN A 77 -2.07 -6.25 -8.58
CA ASN A 77 -1.27 -7.29 -7.93
C ASN A 77 -1.94 -7.69 -6.61
N THR A 78 -2.98 -8.53 -6.64
CA THR A 78 -3.80 -8.85 -5.46
C THR A 78 -3.69 -10.30 -5.02
N ASP A 79 -3.35 -11.23 -5.92
CA ASP A 79 -3.20 -12.67 -5.65
C ASP A 79 -1.96 -13.23 -6.36
N ASN A 80 -0.79 -12.72 -5.98
CA ASN A 80 0.45 -13.09 -6.65
C ASN A 80 0.98 -14.41 -6.10
N LEU A 81 0.97 -15.46 -6.92
CA LEU A 81 1.54 -16.76 -6.56
C LEU A 81 3.05 -16.70 -6.26
N ALA A 82 3.76 -15.69 -6.77
CA ALA A 82 5.16 -15.45 -6.43
C ALA A 82 5.35 -14.85 -5.02
N LEU A 83 4.26 -14.40 -4.38
CA LEU A 83 4.23 -13.75 -3.06
C LEU A 83 5.19 -12.55 -2.98
N ASP A 84 5.21 -11.72 -4.03
CA ASP A 84 6.14 -10.60 -4.17
C ASP A 84 5.46 -9.30 -4.63
N VAL A 85 6.14 -8.20 -4.29
CA VAL A 85 5.81 -6.84 -4.72
C VAL A 85 6.22 -6.67 -6.18
N MET A 86 5.34 -6.08 -6.97
CA MET A 86 5.60 -5.76 -8.37
C MET A 86 6.10 -4.32 -8.50
N ALA A 87 6.94 -4.09 -9.51
CA ALA A 87 7.42 -2.75 -9.83
C ALA A 87 6.23 -1.83 -10.16
N THR A 88 6.25 -0.61 -9.63
CA THR A 88 5.16 0.35 -9.85
C THR A 88 4.87 0.54 -11.34
N GLY A 89 3.59 0.46 -11.71
CA GLY A 89 3.14 0.62 -13.09
C GLY A 89 3.43 -0.56 -14.03
N SER A 90 4.01 -1.66 -13.51
CA SER A 90 4.15 -2.90 -14.29
C SER A 90 2.80 -3.55 -14.61
N ARG A 91 1.79 -3.33 -13.74
CA ARG A 91 0.41 -3.74 -13.93
C ARG A 91 -0.37 -2.65 -14.64
N SER A 92 -0.29 -2.63 -15.97
CA SER A 92 -0.78 -1.51 -16.80
C SER A 92 -2.29 -1.23 -16.72
N ALA A 93 -3.10 -2.18 -16.25
CA ALA A 93 -4.53 -1.97 -16.00
C ALA A 93 -4.83 -1.58 -14.55
N CYS A 94 -3.86 -1.65 -13.63
CA CYS A 94 -4.04 -1.24 -12.24
C CYS A 94 -3.85 0.28 -12.07
N VAL A 95 -4.76 1.04 -12.65
CA VAL A 95 -4.67 2.51 -12.73
C VAL A 95 -5.96 3.12 -12.23
N SER A 96 -5.88 4.11 -11.35
CA SER A 96 -7.04 4.87 -10.90
C SER A 96 -7.56 5.84 -11.95
N ASN A 97 -8.73 6.43 -11.71
CA ASN A 97 -9.34 7.43 -12.60
C ASN A 97 -8.47 8.68 -12.80
N VAL A 98 -7.55 8.94 -11.86
CA VAL A 98 -6.63 10.09 -11.95
C VAL A 98 -5.24 9.70 -12.48
N GLY A 99 -5.04 8.43 -12.88
CA GLY A 99 -3.78 7.90 -13.41
C GLY A 99 -2.89 7.23 -12.37
N ALA A 100 -3.42 6.92 -11.17
CA ALA A 100 -2.59 6.41 -10.09
C ALA A 100 -2.38 4.91 -10.19
N PHE A 101 -1.13 4.50 -10.32
CA PHE A 101 -0.79 3.09 -10.32
C PHE A 101 -0.83 2.47 -8.93
N ASP A 102 -1.27 1.21 -8.90
CA ASP A 102 -1.10 0.29 -7.78
C ASP A 102 -1.72 0.80 -6.47
N MET A 103 -2.89 1.46 -6.55
CA MET A 103 -3.67 1.87 -5.37
C MET A 103 -4.45 0.71 -4.74
N VAL A 104 -4.59 -0.41 -5.45
CA VAL A 104 -5.21 -1.65 -4.98
C VAL A 104 -4.19 -2.78 -5.08
N GLY A 105 -4.01 -3.51 -3.99
CA GLY A 105 -3.02 -4.57 -3.88
C GLY A 105 -1.59 -4.03 -3.88
N ASN A 106 -0.67 -4.88 -4.34
CA ASN A 106 0.77 -4.71 -4.24
C ASN A 106 1.23 -4.63 -2.78
N VAL A 107 1.12 -3.48 -2.13
CA VAL A 107 1.44 -3.34 -0.70
C VAL A 107 0.37 -2.50 -0.03
N TRP A 108 0.10 -2.80 1.24
CA TRP A 108 -0.66 -1.87 2.07
C TRP A 108 0.08 -0.55 2.20
N GLU A 109 -0.65 0.56 2.20
CA GLU A 109 -0.02 1.87 2.30
C GLU A 109 -0.40 2.58 3.59
N TRP A 110 0.61 2.98 4.37
CA TRP A 110 0.43 3.87 5.52
C TRP A 110 -0.10 5.24 5.06
N VAL A 111 -1.09 5.73 5.79
CA VAL A 111 -1.56 7.11 5.71
C VAL A 111 -1.26 7.84 7.03
N ALA A 112 -1.35 9.17 7.03
CA ALA A 112 -0.95 10.00 8.18
C ALA A 112 -1.92 9.92 9.38
N ASP A 113 -3.08 9.29 9.20
CA ASP A 113 -4.17 9.26 10.16
C ASP A 113 -3.93 8.23 11.28
N TRP A 114 -4.09 8.71 12.51
CA TRP A 114 -4.15 7.88 13.70
C TRP A 114 -5.58 7.43 13.96
N VAL A 115 -5.73 6.19 14.43
CA VAL A 115 -7.02 5.57 14.77
C VAL A 115 -6.88 4.76 16.06
N PRO A 116 -7.98 4.39 16.73
CA PRO A 116 -7.93 3.33 17.73
C PRO A 116 -7.30 2.08 17.11
N LEU A 117 -6.41 1.40 17.86
CA LEU A 117 -5.88 0.13 17.39
C LEU A 117 -7.05 -0.84 17.21
N SER A 118 -7.19 -1.36 16.00
CA SER A 118 -8.33 -2.20 15.66
C SER A 118 -8.17 -3.58 16.28
N THR A 119 -9.25 -4.09 16.86
CA THR A 119 -9.28 -5.40 17.53
C THR A 119 -10.26 -6.37 16.88
N ASP A 120 -10.97 -5.92 15.84
CA ASP A 120 -11.96 -6.72 15.14
C ASP A 120 -11.96 -6.41 13.64
N CYS A 121 -12.43 -7.37 12.86
CA CYS A 121 -12.49 -7.33 11.41
C CYS A 121 -13.84 -7.83 10.87
N PRO A 122 -14.95 -7.11 11.11
CA PRO A 122 -16.29 -7.61 10.83
C PRO A 122 -16.66 -7.65 9.34
N GLY A 123 -15.79 -7.14 8.45
CA GLY A 123 -16.14 -6.94 7.05
C GLY A 123 -16.97 -5.68 6.82
N TRP A 124 -17.28 -5.38 5.56
CA TRP A 124 -18.23 -4.33 5.17
C TRP A 124 -19.69 -4.83 5.09
N GLY A 125 -19.95 -6.11 5.42
CA GLY A 125 -21.26 -6.73 5.17
C GLY A 125 -21.55 -6.85 3.67
N LEU A 126 -22.73 -6.43 3.22
CA LEU A 126 -23.13 -6.51 1.81
C LEU A 126 -22.55 -5.38 0.93
N PHE A 127 -21.85 -4.40 1.53
CA PHE A 127 -21.38 -3.23 0.81
C PHE A 127 -20.15 -3.50 -0.07
N SER A 128 -19.21 -4.32 0.42
CA SER A 128 -17.96 -4.64 -0.26
C SER A 128 -17.35 -5.91 0.34
N ASP A 129 -16.54 -6.62 -0.43
CA ASP A 129 -15.70 -7.76 -0.01
C ASP A 129 -14.27 -7.36 0.38
N ASP A 130 -13.97 -6.06 0.35
CA ASP A 130 -12.69 -5.50 0.77
C ASP A 130 -12.39 -5.77 2.25
N PHE A 131 -11.10 -5.87 2.54
CA PHE A 131 -10.59 -6.12 3.87
C PHE A 131 -10.97 -5.00 4.85
N MET A 132 -11.69 -5.35 5.91
CA MET A 132 -12.12 -4.40 6.93
C MET A 132 -11.68 -4.79 8.31
N CYS A 133 -10.61 -4.16 8.78
CA CYS A 133 -10.12 -4.23 10.15
C CYS A 133 -10.00 -2.84 10.75
N LEU A 134 -11.07 -2.05 10.67
CA LEU A 134 -11.21 -0.76 11.34
C LEU A 134 -12.41 -0.78 12.29
N ALA A 135 -12.42 -1.77 13.18
CA ALA A 135 -13.48 -1.96 14.16
C ALA A 135 -12.90 -2.37 15.53
N GLY A 136 -13.71 -2.18 16.56
CA GLY A 136 -13.27 -2.27 17.94
C GLY A 136 -12.30 -1.13 18.31
N ALA A 137 -11.71 -1.26 19.48
CA ALA A 137 -10.68 -0.35 19.97
C ALA A 137 -9.92 -1.07 21.10
N SER A 138 -8.62 -1.25 20.95
CA SER A 138 -7.81 -1.79 22.05
C SER A 138 -7.89 -0.86 23.25
N THR A 139 -8.11 -1.45 24.42
CA THR A 139 -8.07 -0.76 25.71
C THR A 139 -6.76 -0.99 26.45
N THR A 140 -5.88 -1.84 25.91
CA THR A 140 -4.61 -2.26 26.52
C THR A 140 -3.39 -1.77 25.76
N ASP A 141 -3.53 -1.48 24.47
CA ASP A 141 -2.44 -1.05 23.61
C ASP A 141 -2.57 0.41 23.18
N GLY A 142 -1.50 0.94 22.59
CA GLY A 142 -1.49 2.29 22.03
C GLY A 142 -2.38 2.47 20.80
N LEU A 143 -2.27 3.65 20.20
CA LEU A 143 -3.00 3.99 18.96
C LEU A 143 -2.53 3.12 17.78
N GLY A 144 -3.45 2.88 16.86
CA GLY A 144 -3.14 2.36 15.54
C GLY A 144 -2.83 3.50 14.56
N ALA A 145 -2.02 3.20 13.56
CA ALA A 145 -1.91 4.00 12.35
C ALA A 145 -2.73 3.32 11.24
N LEU A 146 -3.33 4.14 10.38
CA LEU A 146 -4.23 3.65 9.34
C LEU A 146 -3.44 3.20 8.11
N ILE A 147 -3.84 2.06 7.54
CA ILE A 147 -3.33 1.55 6.26
C ILE A 147 -4.47 1.31 5.27
N ARG A 148 -4.17 1.38 3.97
CA ARG A 148 -5.13 1.28 2.87
C ARG A 148 -4.69 0.35 1.74
N GLY A 149 -5.64 -0.16 0.97
CA GLY A 149 -5.42 -0.70 -0.39
C GLY A 149 -5.25 -2.21 -0.53
N GLY A 150 -4.87 -2.93 0.54
CA GLY A 150 -4.55 -4.35 0.40
C GLY A 150 -3.13 -4.61 -0.09
N SER A 151 -2.75 -5.88 -0.17
CA SER A 151 -1.46 -6.34 -0.70
C SER A 151 -1.63 -7.49 -1.69
N PHE A 152 -0.51 -7.97 -2.21
CA PHE A 152 -0.42 -9.09 -3.16
C PHE A 152 -0.87 -10.46 -2.63
N ILE A 153 -1.30 -10.56 -1.36
CA ILE A 153 -1.86 -11.79 -0.76
C ILE A 153 -3.33 -11.65 -0.34
N ASN A 154 -3.97 -10.50 -0.58
CA ASN A 154 -5.33 -10.26 -0.10
C ASN A 154 -6.42 -10.72 -1.08
N GLY A 155 -6.06 -11.14 -2.30
CA GLY A 155 -7.00 -11.66 -3.29
C GLY A 155 -8.15 -10.71 -3.53
N SER A 156 -9.38 -11.20 -3.38
CA SER A 156 -10.61 -10.42 -3.50
C SER A 156 -10.84 -9.42 -2.38
N SER A 157 -10.05 -9.45 -1.30
CA SER A 157 -10.16 -8.47 -0.21
C SER A 157 -9.23 -7.28 -0.38
N ALA A 158 -8.39 -7.23 -1.42
CA ALA A 158 -7.67 -6.02 -1.78
C ALA A 158 -8.60 -5.09 -2.57
N GLY A 159 -8.65 -3.82 -2.19
CA GLY A 159 -9.53 -2.88 -2.87
C GLY A 159 -9.44 -1.47 -2.30
N VAL A 160 -10.21 -0.57 -2.92
CA VAL A 160 -10.19 0.87 -2.58
C VAL A 160 -10.82 1.16 -1.21
N PHE A 161 -11.59 0.23 -0.67
CA PHE A 161 -12.16 0.28 0.68
C PHE A 161 -11.38 -0.58 1.68
N ALA A 162 -10.35 -1.31 1.24
CA ALA A 162 -9.52 -2.12 2.13
C ALA A 162 -8.81 -1.21 3.15
N VAL A 163 -8.99 -1.50 4.44
CA VAL A 163 -8.47 -0.66 5.53
C VAL A 163 -8.20 -1.44 6.82
N ALA A 164 -7.15 -1.03 7.53
CA ALA A 164 -6.89 -1.50 8.88
C ALA A 164 -6.25 -0.43 9.78
N GLY A 165 -6.55 -0.45 11.07
CA GLY A 165 -5.84 0.31 12.09
C GLY A 165 -4.83 -0.57 12.81
N LEU A 166 -3.54 -0.50 12.43
CA LEU A 166 -2.49 -1.41 12.93
C LEU A 166 -1.51 -0.72 13.85
N VAL A 167 -0.79 -1.50 14.66
CA VAL A 167 0.31 -0.98 15.49
C VAL A 167 1.35 -0.32 14.57
N PRO A 168 1.79 0.93 14.83
CA PRO A 168 2.66 1.68 13.91
C PRO A 168 4.04 1.05 13.70
N SER A 169 4.48 0.21 14.64
CA SER A 169 5.74 -0.53 14.55
C SER A 169 5.63 -1.83 13.77
N ARG A 170 4.46 -2.15 13.21
CA ARG A 170 4.21 -3.41 12.52
C ARG A 170 4.90 -3.41 11.15
N THR A 171 5.65 -4.47 10.89
CA THR A 171 6.45 -4.64 9.65
C THR A 171 6.35 -6.05 9.07
N ASP A 172 5.39 -6.86 9.51
CA ASP A 172 5.31 -8.28 9.18
C ASP A 172 4.57 -8.54 7.85
N SER A 173 4.80 -9.74 7.31
CA SER A 173 4.24 -10.20 6.04
C SER A 173 2.80 -10.69 6.14
N LEU A 174 2.20 -10.77 7.34
CA LEU A 174 0.83 -11.28 7.53
C LEU A 174 -0.23 -10.40 6.88
N VAL A 175 0.06 -9.11 6.71
CA VAL A 175 -0.76 -8.20 5.89
C VAL A 175 -0.17 -8.02 4.49
N GLY A 176 1.02 -8.55 4.19
CA GLY A 176 1.79 -8.24 2.99
C GLY A 176 2.49 -6.90 3.15
N SER A 177 3.65 -6.95 3.83
CA SER A 177 4.63 -5.89 4.11
C SER A 177 4.15 -4.46 3.77
N PRO A 178 3.70 -3.67 4.77
CA PRO A 178 3.17 -2.34 4.49
C PRO A 178 4.27 -1.40 3.98
N GLY A 179 3.95 -0.64 2.94
CA GLY A 179 4.74 0.42 2.34
C GLY A 179 4.09 1.79 2.51
N PHE A 180 4.47 2.74 1.66
CA PHE A 180 3.92 4.09 1.68
C PHE A 180 4.03 4.76 0.30
N ARG A 181 3.27 5.83 0.12
CA ARG A 181 3.48 6.83 -0.92
C ARG A 181 3.57 8.23 -0.33
N ALA A 182 4.14 9.16 -1.09
CA ALA A 182 4.29 10.55 -0.70
C ALA A 182 3.14 11.41 -1.24
N ALA A 183 2.78 12.45 -0.49
CA ALA A 183 1.84 13.51 -0.87
C ALA A 183 2.48 14.88 -0.65
N HIS A 184 2.06 15.88 -1.45
CA HIS A 184 2.48 17.28 -1.37
C HIS A 184 1.38 18.27 -1.80
#